data_AF-A0A7C5SUQ0-F1
#
_entry.id   AF-A0A7C5SUQ0-F1
#
_cell.length_a   1.000
_cell.length_b   1.000
_cell.length_c   1.000
_cell.angle_alpha   90.00
_cell.angle_beta   90.00
_cell.angle_gamma   90.00
#
_symmetry.space_group_name_H-M   'P 1'
#
loop_
_entity.id
_entity.type
_entity.pdbx_description
1 polymer ?
#
loop_
_entity_poly.entity_id
_entity_poly.type
_entity_poly.pdbx_seq_one_letter_code
_entity_poly.pdbx_strand_id
1 'polypeptide(L)'
;MNIKVMFTLMAIVLALITSTPLLYSLIFKTQKAPENIATPTYLLFKQNESAIEFRIAEILTINSKTFAKVVKTFGGKITEYYVEIPSRKIYYNLGNNVLGFSGIYTILWFNKKPVNGTEIPLLDFYGIVVNVNETGFTVLDYYGDILYYAEVDGVFVLKTYNGLVLDKVVVSSPKEDMNLNIAAL
;
A
#
# COMPACT_ATOMS: atom_id res chain seq x y z
N MET A 1 -14.93 -18.11 -47.94
CA MET A 1 -13.59 -17.86 -47.36
C MET A 1 -12.85 -19.19 -47.26
N ASN A 2 -11.62 -19.29 -47.76
CA ASN A 2 -10.87 -20.56 -47.81
C ASN A 2 -10.50 -21.01 -46.39
N ILE A 3 -10.74 -22.28 -46.04
CA ILE A 3 -10.57 -22.80 -44.67
C ILE A 3 -9.15 -22.58 -44.15
N LYS A 4 -8.14 -22.63 -45.03
CA LYS A 4 -6.75 -22.32 -44.70
C LYS A 4 -6.59 -20.90 -44.18
N VAL A 5 -7.24 -19.92 -44.82
CA VAL A 5 -7.17 -18.50 -44.42
C VAL A 5 -7.82 -18.30 -43.05
N MET A 6 -8.91 -19.01 -42.77
CA MET A 6 -9.60 -18.93 -41.48
C MET A 6 -8.74 -19.49 -40.33
N PHE A 7 -8.05 -20.62 -40.55
CA PHE A 7 -7.12 -21.18 -39.56
C PHE A 7 -5.91 -20.29 -39.31
N THR A 8 -5.32 -19.70 -40.36
CA THR A 8 -4.20 -18.77 -40.20
C THR A 8 -4.62 -17.52 -39.43
N LEU A 9 -5.82 -16.97 -39.72
CA LEU A 9 -6.35 -15.83 -38.98
C LEU A 9 -6.58 -16.16 -37.51
N MET A 10 -7.14 -17.35 -37.23
CA MET A 10 -7.40 -17.80 -35.86
C MET A 10 -6.09 -18.02 -35.08
N ALA A 11 -5.06 -18.56 -35.72
CA ALA A 11 -3.74 -18.72 -35.11
C ALA A 11 -3.06 -17.38 -34.79
N ILE A 12 -3.17 -16.38 -35.67
CA ILE A 12 -2.64 -15.03 -35.44
C ILE A 12 -3.38 -14.35 -34.29
N VAL A 13 -4.71 -14.45 -34.25
CA VAL A 13 -5.52 -13.90 -33.15
C VAL A 13 -5.18 -14.59 -31.83
N LEU A 14 -5.02 -15.92 -31.83
CA LEU A 14 -4.64 -16.66 -30.63
C LEU A 14 -3.22 -16.29 -30.15
N ALA A 15 -2.27 -16.11 -31.07
CA ALA A 15 -0.91 -15.66 -30.75
C ALA A 15 -0.90 -14.21 -30.21
N LEU A 16 -1.78 -13.33 -30.68
CA LEU A 16 -1.94 -11.97 -30.14
C LEU A 16 -2.52 -11.99 -28.71
N ILE A 17 -3.48 -12.88 -28.44
CA ILE A 17 -4.12 -13.02 -27.12
C ILE A 17 -3.16 -13.67 -26.10
N THR A 18 -2.28 -14.58 -26.54
CA THR A 18 -1.33 -15.24 -25.62
C THR A 18 -0.02 -14.45 -25.42
N SER A 19 0.32 -13.54 -26.34
CA SER A 19 1.48 -12.64 -26.19
C SER A 19 1.17 -11.34 -25.46
N THR A 20 -0.12 -10.97 -25.33
CA THR A 20 -0.53 -9.76 -24.60
C THR A 20 -0.18 -9.80 -23.11
N PRO A 21 -0.29 -10.91 -22.35
CA PRO A 21 0.18 -10.97 -20.96
C PRO A 21 1.69 -10.79 -20.82
N LEU A 22 2.45 -11.30 -21.79
CA LEU A 22 3.91 -11.20 -21.84
C LEU A 22 4.35 -9.76 -22.15
N LEU A 23 3.69 -9.11 -23.13
CA LEU A 23 3.85 -7.68 -23.40
C LEU A 23 3.35 -6.82 -22.24
N TYR A 24 2.28 -7.20 -21.55
CA TYR A 24 1.83 -6.53 -20.32
C TYR A 24 2.92 -6.57 -19.26
N SER A 25 3.52 -7.74 -19.00
CA SER A 25 4.63 -7.86 -18.03
C SER A 25 5.88 -7.06 -18.43
N LEU A 26 6.15 -6.88 -19.72
CA LEU A 26 7.28 -6.10 -20.25
C LEU A 26 7.02 -4.58 -20.23
N ILE A 27 5.77 -4.15 -20.40
CA ILE A 27 5.35 -2.73 -20.34
C ILE A 27 5.23 -2.27 -18.89
N PHE A 28 4.84 -3.14 -17.97
CA PHE A 28 4.94 -2.93 -16.51
C PHE A 28 6.40 -3.08 -16.04
N LYS A 29 7.30 -2.38 -16.72
CA LYS A 29 8.59 -1.99 -16.17
C LYS A 29 8.25 -1.20 -14.90
N THR A 30 8.58 -1.76 -13.74
CA THR A 30 8.49 -1.12 -12.42
C THR A 30 8.90 0.35 -12.55
N GLN A 31 7.92 1.25 -12.64
CA GLN A 31 8.19 2.67 -12.61
C GLN A 31 8.61 2.98 -11.18
N LYS A 32 9.82 3.52 -11.04
CA LYS A 32 10.36 4.02 -9.77
C LYS A 32 9.27 4.82 -9.06
N ALA A 33 9.11 4.56 -7.77
CA ALA A 33 8.20 5.28 -6.90
C ALA A 33 8.32 6.80 -7.13
N PRO A 34 7.23 7.58 -7.02
CA PRO A 34 7.36 9.03 -6.90
C PRO A 34 8.36 9.32 -5.78
N GLU A 35 9.43 10.04 -6.09
CA GLU A 35 10.61 10.20 -5.22
C GLU A 35 10.34 10.90 -3.88
N ASN A 36 9.08 11.20 -3.53
CA ASN A 36 8.71 12.02 -2.37
C ASN A 36 7.63 11.42 -1.44
N ILE A 37 7.31 10.13 -1.53
CA ILE A 37 6.32 9.51 -0.62
C ILE A 37 7.04 8.79 0.52
N ALA A 38 7.10 9.42 1.71
CA ALA A 38 7.57 8.75 2.93
C ALA A 38 6.58 7.65 3.33
N THR A 39 7.03 6.40 3.44
CA THR A 39 6.22 5.29 3.93
C THR A 39 6.98 4.51 5.01
N PRO A 40 6.29 3.92 6.00
CA PRO A 40 6.88 2.88 6.81
C PRO A 40 7.42 1.77 5.90
N THR A 41 8.60 1.24 6.19
CA THR A 41 9.13 0.01 5.58
C THR A 41 8.87 -1.21 6.45
N TYR A 42 8.73 -0.99 7.76
CA TYR A 42 8.46 -2.03 8.74
C TYR A 42 7.61 -1.53 9.90
N LEU A 43 6.63 -2.33 10.29
CA LEU A 43 5.82 -2.16 11.50
C LEU A 43 5.75 -3.49 12.24
N LEU A 44 6.04 -3.48 13.54
CA LEU A 44 5.88 -4.62 14.43
C LEU A 44 4.89 -4.25 15.54
N PHE A 45 3.80 -5.00 15.62
CA PHE A 45 2.88 -4.97 16.74
C PHE A 45 3.10 -6.20 17.59
N LYS A 46 3.32 -6.03 18.88
CA LYS A 46 3.65 -7.12 19.80
C LYS A 46 2.98 -6.92 21.15
N GLN A 47 2.53 -8.01 21.73
CA GLN A 47 2.15 -8.09 23.13
C GLN A 47 2.34 -9.52 23.61
N ASN A 48 3.06 -9.71 24.71
CA ASN A 48 3.47 -11.04 25.20
C ASN A 48 4.18 -11.83 24.09
N GLU A 49 3.74 -13.07 23.83
CA GLU A 49 4.28 -13.96 22.79
C GLU A 49 3.62 -13.74 21.41
N SER A 50 2.57 -12.91 21.33
CA SER A 50 1.87 -12.60 20.08
C SER A 50 2.53 -11.45 19.35
N ALA A 51 2.82 -11.65 18.07
CA ALA A 51 3.40 -10.62 17.19
C ALA A 51 2.76 -10.64 15.80
N ILE A 52 2.50 -9.45 15.26
CA ILE A 52 2.11 -9.23 13.87
C ILE A 52 3.11 -8.28 13.24
N GLU A 53 3.66 -8.69 12.11
CA GLU A 53 4.60 -7.90 11.33
C GLU A 53 3.96 -7.41 10.03
N PHE A 54 4.27 -6.18 9.64
CA PHE A 54 3.99 -5.65 8.32
C PHE A 54 5.27 -5.12 7.71
N ARG A 55 5.58 -5.58 6.51
CA ARG A 55 6.71 -5.13 5.69
C ARG A 55 6.18 -4.48 4.43
N ILE A 56 6.57 -3.24 4.18
CA ILE A 56 6.26 -2.58 2.92
C ILE A 56 7.42 -2.92 1.99
N ALA A 57 7.17 -3.86 1.07
CA ALA A 57 8.22 -4.47 0.25
C ALA A 57 8.61 -3.61 -0.95
N GLU A 58 7.62 -2.94 -1.55
CA GLU A 58 7.81 -2.12 -2.74
C GLU A 58 6.70 -1.07 -2.88
N ILE A 59 7.01 -0.01 -3.62
CA ILE A 59 6.05 0.98 -4.09
C ILE A 59 5.93 0.82 -5.61
N LEU A 60 4.71 0.64 -6.09
CA LEU A 60 4.39 0.36 -7.47
C LEU A 60 3.48 1.44 -8.04
N THR A 61 3.67 1.77 -9.31
CA THR A 61 2.74 2.63 -10.05
C THR A 61 2.04 1.82 -11.12
N ILE A 62 0.71 1.72 -11.05
CA ILE A 62 -0.14 0.97 -11.99
C ILE A 62 -1.27 1.90 -12.45
N ASN A 63 -1.39 2.13 -13.77
CA ASN A 63 -2.42 2.99 -14.35
C ASN A 63 -2.51 4.37 -13.66
N SER A 64 -1.36 5.03 -13.47
CA SER A 64 -1.23 6.33 -12.79
C SER A 64 -1.64 6.36 -11.30
N LYS A 65 -1.89 5.21 -10.68
CA LYS A 65 -2.12 5.07 -9.24
C LYS A 65 -0.89 4.49 -8.58
N THR A 66 -0.55 5.01 -7.40
CA THR A 66 0.57 4.50 -6.59
C THR A 66 0.05 3.50 -5.55
N PHE A 67 0.76 2.40 -5.36
CA PHE A 67 0.44 1.34 -4.42
C PHE A 67 1.65 0.98 -3.57
N ALA A 68 1.47 0.78 -2.27
CA ALA A 68 2.43 0.10 -1.42
C ALA A 68 2.09 -1.38 -1.34
N LYS A 69 3.03 -2.25 -1.73
CA LYS A 69 2.90 -3.68 -1.49
C LYS A 69 3.25 -3.99 -0.05
N VAL A 70 2.29 -4.53 0.68
CA VAL A 70 2.41 -4.86 2.09
C VAL A 70 2.38 -6.37 2.27
N VAL A 71 3.39 -6.87 2.96
CA VAL A 71 3.50 -8.25 3.39
C VAL A 71 3.21 -8.31 4.88
N LYS A 72 2.09 -8.93 5.25
CA LYS A 72 1.70 -9.20 6.64
C LYS A 72 2.18 -10.60 7.02
N THR A 73 2.79 -10.73 8.20
CA THR A 73 3.14 -12.01 8.80
C THR A 73 2.49 -12.13 10.18
N PHE A 74 1.69 -13.18 10.39
CA PHE A 74 1.06 -13.48 11.68
C PHE A 74 0.92 -14.99 11.88
N GLY A 75 1.37 -15.51 13.03
CA GLY A 75 1.25 -16.94 13.36
C GLY A 75 1.86 -17.86 12.30
N GLY A 76 2.99 -17.45 11.70
CA GLY A 76 3.66 -18.18 10.61
C GLY A 76 2.98 -18.08 9.23
N LYS A 77 1.81 -17.44 9.13
CA LYS A 77 1.13 -17.20 7.85
C LYS A 77 1.57 -15.88 7.24
N ILE A 78 1.79 -15.89 5.93
CA ILE A 78 2.15 -14.71 5.14
C ILE A 78 0.96 -14.34 4.28
N THR A 79 0.60 -13.05 4.26
CA THR A 79 -0.44 -12.50 3.40
C THR A 79 0.09 -11.26 2.71
N GLU A 80 -0.14 -11.17 1.42
CA GLU A 80 0.28 -10.05 0.58
C GLU A 80 -0.94 -9.26 0.12
N TYR A 81 -0.86 -7.93 0.20
CA TYR A 81 -1.86 -7.02 -0.31
C TYR A 81 -1.23 -5.69 -0.73
N TYR A 82 -2.00 -4.86 -1.42
CA TYR A 82 -1.56 -3.59 -1.98
C TYR A 82 -2.43 -2.47 -1.42
N VAL A 83 -1.80 -1.41 -0.94
CA VAL A 83 -2.47 -0.22 -0.39
C VAL A 83 -2.32 0.92 -1.38
N GLU A 84 -3.42 1.39 -1.98
CA GLU A 84 -3.38 2.57 -2.85
C GLU A 84 -3.06 3.83 -2.05
N ILE A 85 -2.18 4.69 -2.57
CA ILE A 85 -1.79 5.96 -1.97
C ILE A 85 -2.37 7.11 -2.81
N PRO A 86 -3.05 8.11 -2.21
CA PRO A 86 -3.31 8.30 -0.78
C PRO A 86 -4.67 7.74 -0.31
N SER A 87 -5.44 7.07 -1.17
CA SER A 87 -6.81 6.63 -0.84
C SER A 87 -6.87 5.60 0.29
N ARG A 88 -5.76 4.86 0.50
CA ARG A 88 -5.56 3.75 1.44
C ARG A 88 -6.48 2.55 1.20
N LYS A 89 -7.05 2.43 0.01
CA LYS A 89 -7.83 1.25 -0.38
C LYS A 89 -6.94 0.02 -0.49
N ILE A 90 -7.43 -1.12 0.00
CA ILE A 90 -6.70 -2.38 -0.02
C ILE A 90 -7.14 -3.23 -1.21
N TYR A 91 -6.14 -3.78 -1.88
CA TYR A 91 -6.29 -4.65 -3.04
C TYR A 91 -5.49 -5.93 -2.84
N TYR A 92 -5.99 -7.04 -3.40
CA TYR A 92 -5.29 -8.31 -3.42
C TYR A 92 -5.01 -8.72 -4.86
N ASN A 93 -3.93 -9.46 -5.07
CA ASN A 93 -3.63 -10.04 -6.37
C ASN A 93 -4.57 -11.22 -6.62
N LEU A 94 -5.42 -11.11 -7.65
CA LEU A 94 -6.33 -12.17 -8.09
C LEU A 94 -5.70 -13.10 -9.15
N GLY A 95 -4.42 -12.89 -9.47
CA GLY A 95 -3.72 -13.53 -10.59
C GLY A 95 -3.70 -12.65 -11.85
N ASN A 96 -2.82 -12.97 -12.80
CA ASN A 96 -2.65 -12.25 -14.08
C ASN A 96 -2.45 -10.73 -13.93
N ASN A 97 -1.81 -10.27 -12.85
CA ASN A 97 -1.61 -8.85 -12.52
C ASN A 97 -2.92 -8.05 -12.35
N VAL A 98 -4.03 -8.72 -12.04
CA VAL A 98 -5.30 -8.07 -11.72
C VAL A 98 -5.40 -7.87 -10.22
N LEU A 99 -5.59 -6.61 -9.82
CA LEU A 99 -5.83 -6.24 -8.43
C LEU A 99 -7.34 -6.16 -8.15
N GLY A 100 -7.82 -7.07 -7.30
CA GLY A 100 -9.19 -7.08 -6.80
C GLY A 100 -9.33 -6.22 -5.56
N PHE A 101 -10.33 -5.34 -5.54
CA PHE A 101 -10.70 -4.62 -4.32
C PHE A 101 -11.31 -5.61 -3.32
N SER A 102 -10.81 -5.64 -2.10
CA SER A 102 -11.25 -6.60 -1.07
C SER A 102 -11.94 -5.93 0.12
N GLY A 103 -12.26 -4.63 0.02
CA GLY A 103 -12.66 -3.82 1.15
C GLY A 103 -11.51 -2.95 1.67
N ILE A 104 -11.79 -2.11 2.65
CA ILE A 104 -10.77 -1.39 3.40
C ILE A 104 -10.60 -2.20 4.70
N TYR A 105 -9.39 -2.65 5.02
CA TYR A 105 -9.06 -3.14 6.37
C TYR A 105 -8.14 -2.10 7.03
N THR A 106 -8.13 -2.09 8.36
CA THR A 106 -7.52 -1.05 9.22
C THR A 106 -6.29 -0.40 8.57
N ILE A 107 -6.38 0.90 8.33
CA ILE A 107 -5.28 1.68 7.76
C ILE A 107 -4.16 1.74 8.79
N LEU A 108 -2.98 1.26 8.41
CA LEU A 108 -1.83 1.20 9.31
C LEU A 108 -1.08 2.53 9.41
N TRP A 109 -1.12 3.37 8.36
CA TRP A 109 -0.47 4.68 8.37
C TRP A 109 -1.15 5.71 7.48
N PHE A 110 -0.88 6.99 7.75
CA PHE A 110 -1.25 8.14 6.94
C PHE A 110 -0.02 8.99 6.62
N ASN A 111 0.11 9.45 5.38
CA ASN A 111 1.18 10.35 4.97
C ASN A 111 0.90 11.83 5.30
N LYS A 112 -0.32 12.15 5.77
CA LYS A 112 -0.73 13.51 6.13
C LYS A 112 -1.66 13.45 7.32
N LYS A 113 -1.52 14.43 8.22
CA LYS A 113 -2.43 14.65 9.35
C LYS A 113 -3.81 15.03 8.79
N PRO A 114 -4.88 14.32 9.15
CA PRO A 114 -6.23 14.70 8.74
C PRO A 114 -6.74 15.88 9.56
N VAL A 115 -7.86 16.45 9.14
CA VAL A 115 -8.51 17.58 9.83
C VAL A 115 -9.51 17.02 10.86
N ASN A 116 -9.66 17.70 11.99
CA ASN A 116 -10.63 17.28 13.00
C ASN A 116 -12.05 17.31 12.42
N GLY A 117 -12.86 16.29 12.75
CA GLY A 117 -14.22 16.12 12.24
C GLY A 117 -14.33 15.54 10.82
N THR A 118 -13.22 15.24 10.13
CA THR A 118 -13.31 14.61 8.81
C THR A 118 -13.59 13.12 8.91
N GLU A 119 -14.41 12.64 7.97
CA GLU A 119 -14.60 11.22 7.73
C GLU A 119 -13.42 10.66 6.94
N ILE A 120 -12.89 9.52 7.37
CA ILE A 120 -11.84 8.79 6.67
C ILE A 120 -12.27 7.34 6.44
N PRO A 121 -11.93 6.75 5.28
CA PRO A 121 -12.21 5.34 5.03
C PRO A 121 -11.45 4.48 6.04
N LEU A 122 -12.12 3.59 6.77
CA LEU A 122 -11.51 2.68 7.76
C LEU A 122 -12.39 1.43 7.86
N LEU A 123 -11.79 0.23 7.82
CA LEU A 123 -12.54 -1.03 7.82
C LEU A 123 -13.60 -1.08 6.70
N ASP A 124 -14.62 -1.92 6.80
CA ASP A 124 -15.69 -2.01 5.80
C ASP A 124 -16.52 -0.71 5.65
N PHE A 125 -16.24 0.32 6.46
CA PHE A 125 -16.99 1.56 6.56
C PHE A 125 -16.06 2.79 6.61
N TYR A 126 -16.30 3.68 7.57
CA TYR A 126 -15.61 4.93 7.79
C TYR A 126 -15.33 5.13 9.29
N GLY A 127 -14.41 6.03 9.61
CA GLY A 127 -14.24 6.57 10.95
C GLY A 127 -14.18 8.08 10.93
N ILE A 128 -14.51 8.70 12.05
CA ILE A 128 -14.50 10.16 12.22
C ILE A 128 -13.27 10.54 13.03
N VAL A 129 -12.49 11.49 12.52
CA VAL A 129 -11.39 12.07 13.27
C VAL A 129 -11.97 12.91 14.41
N VAL A 130 -11.73 12.50 15.66
CA VAL A 130 -12.34 13.13 16.84
C VAL A 130 -11.37 13.99 17.65
N ASN A 131 -10.06 13.80 17.46
CA ASN A 131 -9.03 14.61 18.10
C ASN A 131 -7.80 14.69 17.18
N VAL A 132 -7.20 15.88 17.08
CA VAL A 132 -5.98 16.13 16.33
C VAL A 132 -5.08 16.99 17.18
N ASN A 133 -3.84 16.56 17.39
CA ASN A 133 -2.84 17.28 18.16
C ASN A 133 -1.50 17.36 17.41
N GLU A 134 -0.49 17.95 18.05
CA GLU A 134 0.84 18.12 17.45
C GLU A 134 1.49 16.77 17.13
N THR A 135 1.28 15.76 17.96
CA THR A 135 1.97 14.46 17.86
C THR A 135 1.17 13.36 17.17
N GLY A 136 -0.08 13.62 16.74
CA GLY A 136 -0.95 12.57 16.23
C GLY A 136 -2.43 12.95 16.12
N PHE A 137 -3.26 11.95 15.93
CA PHE A 137 -4.72 12.10 15.89
C PHE A 137 -5.43 10.81 16.29
N THR A 138 -6.69 10.95 16.69
CA THR A 138 -7.57 9.85 17.09
C THR A 138 -8.74 9.77 16.14
N VAL A 139 -9.08 8.54 15.76
CA VAL A 139 -10.23 8.23 14.93
C VAL A 139 -11.16 7.34 15.73
N LEU A 140 -12.43 7.72 15.78
CA LEU A 140 -13.50 6.86 16.25
C LEU A 140 -14.04 6.11 15.02
N ASP A 141 -13.88 4.80 14.98
CA ASP A 141 -14.39 4.02 13.87
C ASP A 141 -15.91 3.78 13.95
N TYR A 142 -16.48 3.20 12.89
CA TYR A 142 -17.90 2.90 12.81
C TYR A 142 -18.41 1.98 13.94
N TYR A 143 -17.55 1.12 14.49
CA TYR A 143 -17.90 0.19 15.57
C TYR A 143 -17.73 0.80 16.96
N GLY A 144 -17.23 2.04 17.05
CA GLY A 144 -16.98 2.74 18.30
C GLY A 144 -15.59 2.50 18.88
N ASP A 145 -14.71 1.82 18.15
CA ASP A 145 -13.33 1.63 18.57
C ASP A 145 -12.52 2.91 18.38
N ILE A 146 -11.62 3.17 19.33
CA ILE A 146 -10.75 4.35 19.34
C ILE A 146 -9.39 3.95 18.77
N LEU A 147 -9.08 4.46 17.58
CA LEU A 147 -7.82 4.22 16.88
C LEU A 147 -6.92 5.45 17.00
N TYR A 148 -5.79 5.30 17.68
CA TYR A 148 -4.80 6.38 17.83
C TYR A 148 -3.65 6.22 16.83
N TYR A 149 -3.35 7.29 16.10
CA TYR A 149 -2.25 7.41 15.15
C TYR A 149 -1.24 8.43 15.66
N ALA A 150 0.01 8.01 15.84
CA ALA A 150 1.10 8.87 16.29
C ALA A 150 2.05 9.21 15.14
N GLU A 151 2.59 10.42 15.13
CA GLU A 151 3.61 10.84 14.18
C GLU A 151 4.96 10.17 14.46
N VAL A 152 5.56 9.61 13.41
CA VAL A 152 6.88 9.01 13.40
C VAL A 152 7.53 9.38 12.07
N ASP A 153 8.61 10.15 12.09
CA ASP A 153 9.39 10.55 10.91
C ASP A 153 8.52 11.06 9.74
N GLY A 154 7.54 11.92 10.03
CA GLY A 154 6.66 12.55 9.03
C GLY A 154 5.51 11.68 8.52
N VAL A 155 5.31 10.48 9.06
CA VAL A 155 4.12 9.64 8.81
C VAL A 155 3.36 9.36 10.10
N PHE A 156 2.04 9.22 10.03
CA PHE A 156 1.20 8.93 11.18
C PHE A 156 0.86 7.45 11.22
N VAL A 157 1.32 6.73 12.23
CA VAL A 157 1.25 5.27 12.32
C VAL A 157 0.31 4.84 13.44
N LEU A 158 -0.52 3.83 13.17
CA LEU A 158 -1.45 3.25 14.14
C LEU A 158 -0.69 2.67 15.34
N LYS A 159 -1.09 3.03 16.56
CA LYS A 159 -0.42 2.58 17.80
C LYS A 159 -0.88 1.23 18.31
N THR A 160 -2.09 0.79 17.97
CA THR A 160 -2.66 -0.48 18.41
C THR A 160 -3.40 -1.17 17.27
N TYR A 161 -3.13 -2.46 17.06
CA TYR A 161 -3.74 -3.26 16.01
C TYR A 161 -4.16 -4.61 16.58
N ASN A 162 -5.47 -4.90 16.57
CA ASN A 162 -6.03 -6.16 17.07
C ASN A 162 -5.57 -6.51 18.51
N GLY A 163 -5.61 -5.52 19.41
CA GLY A 163 -5.15 -5.65 20.81
C GLY A 163 -3.63 -5.59 20.99
N LEU A 164 -2.82 -5.69 19.94
CA LEU A 164 -1.36 -5.61 20.01
C LEU A 164 -0.89 -4.15 19.97
N VAL A 165 0.20 -3.85 20.69
CA VAL A 165 0.79 -2.51 20.75
C VAL A 165 1.94 -2.39 19.76
N LEU A 166 2.05 -1.24 19.11
CA LEU A 166 3.16 -0.93 18.20
C LEU A 166 4.49 -0.86 18.96
N ASP A 167 5.36 -1.82 18.69
CA ASP A 167 6.67 -2.03 19.33
C ASP A 167 7.80 -1.40 18.51
N LYS A 168 7.78 -1.56 17.19
CA LYS A 168 8.81 -1.03 16.30
C LYS A 168 8.23 -0.46 15.01
N VAL A 169 8.79 0.68 14.58
CA VAL A 169 8.53 1.33 13.30
C VAL A 169 9.86 1.63 12.64
N VAL A 170 9.94 1.40 11.34
CA VAL A 170 11.04 1.90 10.50
C VAL A 170 10.41 2.66 9.34
N VAL A 171 10.79 3.92 9.16
CA VAL A 171 10.33 4.75 8.04
C VAL A 171 11.52 4.97 7.12
N SER A 172 11.35 4.70 5.82
CA SER A 172 12.32 5.19 4.83
C SER A 172 11.85 6.55 4.37
N SER A 173 12.64 7.58 4.70
CA SER A 173 12.46 8.87 4.03
C SER A 173 12.95 8.75 2.58
N PRO A 174 12.30 9.45 1.62
CA PRO A 174 12.96 9.72 0.36
C PRO A 174 14.29 10.40 0.65
N LYS A 175 15.38 9.90 0.07
CA LYS A 175 16.67 10.59 0.16
C LYS A 175 16.46 11.96 -0.48
N GLU A 176 16.69 13.04 0.26
CA GLU A 176 17.00 14.32 -0.38
C GLU A 176 18.10 14.05 -1.41
N ASP A 177 17.91 14.50 -2.64
CA ASP A 177 18.99 14.52 -3.62
C ASP A 177 20.17 15.24 -2.96
N MET A 178 21.24 14.49 -2.67
CA MET A 178 22.54 15.12 -2.44
C MET A 178 22.88 15.81 -3.76
N ASN A 179 22.62 17.12 -3.82
CA ASN A 179 23.30 18.01 -4.75
C ASN A 179 24.79 17.96 -4.39
N LEU A 180 25.49 16.97 -4.97
CA LEU A 180 26.93 17.01 -5.12
C LEU A 180 27.20 18.16 -6.10
N ASN A 181 27.31 19.37 -5.55
CA ASN A 181 28.05 20.43 -6.21
C ASN A 181 29.48 19.91 -6.37
N ILE A 182 29.75 19.30 -7.52
CA ILE A 182 31.11 19.13 -8.00
C ILE A 182 31.56 20.55 -8.34
N ALA A 183 32.12 21.24 -7.33
CA ALA A 183 32.99 22.36 -7.59
C ALA A 183 34.18 21.78 -8.36
N ALA A 184 34.19 22.01 -9.67
CA ALA A 184 35.35 21.77 -10.50
C ALA A 184 36.50 22.62 -9.95
N LEU A 185 37.57 21.94 -9.55
CA LEU A 185 38.92 22.49 -9.34
C LEU A 185 39.76 22.15 -10.56
#